data_AF-A0A438B3A1-F1
#
_entry.id   AF-A0A438B3A1-F1
#
_cell.length_a   1.000
_cell.length_b   1.000
_cell.length_c   1.000
_cell.angle_alpha   90.00
_cell.angle_beta   90.00
_cell.angle_gamma   90.00
#
_symmetry.space_group_name_H-M   'P 1'
#
loop_
_entity.id
_entity.type
_entity.pdbx_description
1 polymer ?
#
loop_
_entity_poly.entity_id
_entity_poly.type
_entity_poly.pdbx_seq_one_letter_code
_entity_poly.pdbx_strand_id
1 'polypeptide(L)'
;MAGTILIGAQAASAANDPVTTVTNYKAACQANSIIDVTKIQDTSVSVTAPTQVEAGETFTYRIQPGPSSYPNRDSGATTRNVSRLKLDFMIPENSTFVEAAVVGSGTNLDNVPPSVIRVDETGNPSDTGQILRLSGDNEVIGNGPSESVSTRSEGGIRAPKLQLNLDGTPNENGDSWFQLPAVDVTVVAGEAGTPIEPKLRTDGDAGNFNAYENFNTFLPKASFFGIQWANTRCVPRDSSSDPLNAGAGPLATVDVVAPPE
;
A
#
# COMPACT_ATOMS: atom_id res chain seq x y z
N MET A 1 1.45 58.43 -12.29
CA MET A 1 1.26 57.03 -12.74
C MET A 1 0.88 56.24 -11.52
N ALA A 2 -0.37 55.78 -11.44
CA ALA A 2 -0.86 54.95 -10.35
C ALA A 2 -0.59 53.48 -10.72
N GLY A 3 0.24 52.80 -9.93
CA GLY A 3 0.48 51.37 -10.07
C GLY A 3 -0.44 50.62 -9.12
N THR A 4 -1.42 49.91 -9.68
CA THR A 4 -2.31 49.02 -8.93
C THR A 4 -1.51 47.79 -8.50
N ILE A 5 -1.30 47.62 -7.20
CA ILE A 5 -0.79 46.37 -6.62
C ILE A 5 -1.96 45.39 -6.57
N LEU A 6 -1.93 44.38 -7.45
CA LEU A 6 -2.78 43.20 -7.34
C LEU A 6 -2.22 42.33 -6.20
N ILE A 7 -2.86 42.41 -5.03
CA ILE A 7 -2.68 41.43 -3.96
C ILE A 7 -3.35 40.16 -4.47
N GLY A 8 -2.57 39.14 -4.84
CA GLY A 8 -3.09 37.80 -5.06
C GLY A 8 -3.65 37.30 -3.74
N ALA A 9 -4.98 37.24 -3.62
CA ALA A 9 -5.63 36.54 -2.54
C ALA A 9 -5.24 35.06 -2.69
N GLN A 10 -4.47 34.54 -1.74
CA GLN A 10 -4.36 33.10 -1.56
C GLN A 10 -5.79 32.63 -1.25
N ALA A 11 -6.34 31.72 -2.06
CA ALA A 11 -7.63 31.12 -1.75
C ALA A 11 -7.55 30.57 -0.32
N ALA A 12 -8.48 30.96 0.54
CA ALA A 12 -8.58 30.39 1.87
C ALA A 12 -8.87 28.89 1.70
N SER A 13 -8.08 28.05 2.35
CA SER A 13 -8.26 26.60 2.36
C SER A 13 -9.33 26.25 3.41
N ALA A 14 -10.28 25.40 3.04
CA ALA A 14 -11.23 24.81 3.99
C ALA A 14 -10.73 23.49 4.58
N ALA A 15 -9.55 23.02 4.15
CA ALA A 15 -8.90 21.87 4.75
C ALA A 15 -8.64 22.10 6.24
N ASN A 16 -9.29 21.28 7.06
CA ASN A 16 -9.01 21.23 8.50
C ASN A 16 -7.66 20.57 8.78
N ASP A 17 -7.18 20.72 10.02
CA ASP A 17 -5.99 19.99 10.47
C ASP A 17 -6.13 18.48 10.20
N PRO A 18 -5.13 17.84 9.57
CA PRO A 18 -5.20 16.42 9.26
C PRO A 18 -5.33 15.53 10.49
N VAL A 19 -6.21 14.53 10.40
CA VAL A 19 -6.43 13.51 11.43
C VAL A 19 -5.95 12.16 10.92
N THR A 20 -5.27 11.40 11.79
CA THR A 20 -4.86 10.02 11.48
C THR A 20 -5.94 9.03 11.89
N THR A 21 -6.48 8.30 10.92
CA THR A 21 -7.33 7.12 11.11
C THR A 21 -6.50 5.86 10.95
N VAL A 22 -6.67 4.89 11.85
CA VAL A 22 -6.01 3.57 11.76
C VAL A 22 -7.07 2.49 11.59
N THR A 23 -7.01 1.80 10.46
CA THR A 23 -7.89 0.66 10.17
C THR A 23 -7.12 -0.63 10.42
N ASN A 24 -7.52 -1.35 11.46
CA ASN A 24 -7.02 -2.70 11.74
C ASN A 24 -7.93 -3.73 11.06
N TYR A 25 -7.33 -4.71 10.39
CA TYR A 25 -8.07 -5.74 9.66
C TYR A 25 -7.25 -7.03 9.53
N LYS A 26 -7.92 -8.12 9.17
CA LYS A 26 -7.25 -9.38 8.81
C LYS A 26 -7.00 -9.44 7.31
N ALA A 27 -5.85 -9.98 6.93
CA ALA A 27 -5.56 -10.35 5.55
C ALA A 27 -5.41 -11.87 5.43
N ALA A 28 -6.21 -12.47 4.54
CA ALA A 28 -6.03 -13.86 4.16
C ALA A 28 -4.98 -13.94 3.05
N CYS A 29 -3.88 -14.65 3.32
CA CYS A 29 -2.73 -14.77 2.46
C CYS A 29 -2.54 -16.22 2.00
N GLN A 30 -2.40 -16.42 0.69
CA GLN A 30 -1.99 -17.69 0.12
C GLN A 30 -0.51 -17.62 -0.23
N ALA A 31 0.32 -18.41 0.45
CA ALA A 31 1.70 -18.65 0.06
C ALA A 31 1.73 -19.84 -0.91
N ASN A 32 1.98 -19.58 -2.19
CA ASN A 32 1.99 -20.60 -3.23
C ASN A 32 3.41 -21.16 -3.36
N SER A 33 3.62 -22.39 -2.88
CA SER A 33 4.94 -23.06 -2.85
C SER A 33 4.82 -24.52 -3.31
N ILE A 34 5.77 -25.39 -2.98
CA ILE A 34 5.60 -26.84 -3.21
C ILE A 34 4.38 -27.36 -2.42
N ILE A 35 4.16 -26.82 -1.22
CA ILE A 35 2.96 -27.04 -0.43
C ILE A 35 2.36 -25.66 -0.15
N ASP A 36 1.12 -25.49 -0.59
CA ASP A 36 0.38 -24.26 -0.40
C ASP A 36 0.05 -24.06 1.09
N VAL A 37 0.29 -22.85 1.58
CA VAL A 37 0.01 -22.48 2.98
C VAL A 37 -0.87 -21.25 3.01
N THR A 38 -2.04 -21.40 3.60
CA THR A 38 -2.93 -20.27 3.89
C THR A 38 -2.60 -19.73 5.27
N LYS A 39 -2.45 -18.40 5.37
CA LYS A 39 -2.26 -17.71 6.65
C LYS A 39 -3.20 -16.53 6.77
N ILE A 40 -3.69 -16.30 7.98
CA ILE A 40 -4.42 -15.09 8.33
C ILE A 40 -3.46 -14.20 9.12
N GLN A 41 -3.29 -12.96 8.69
CA GLN A 41 -2.41 -11.98 9.31
C GLN A 41 -3.25 -10.82 9.84
N ASP A 42 -3.05 -10.44 11.10
CA ASP A 42 -3.53 -9.16 11.60
C ASP A 42 -2.62 -8.06 11.05
N THR A 43 -3.23 -7.05 10.45
CA THR A 43 -2.50 -5.93 9.83
C THR A 43 -3.28 -4.63 10.00
N SER A 44 -2.67 -3.53 9.57
CA SER A 44 -3.30 -2.23 9.60
C SER A 44 -2.83 -1.36 8.45
N VAL A 45 -3.63 -0.33 8.16
CA VAL A 45 -3.22 0.82 7.36
C VAL A 45 -3.65 2.06 8.12
N SER A 46 -2.78 3.07 8.13
CA SER A 46 -3.12 4.39 8.64
C SER A 46 -3.27 5.38 7.49
N VAL A 47 -4.26 6.26 7.60
CA VAL A 47 -4.46 7.37 6.68
C VAL A 47 -4.52 8.67 7.47
N THR A 48 -3.67 9.63 7.14
CA THR A 48 -3.70 10.99 7.70
C THR A 48 -4.20 11.95 6.63
N ALA A 49 -5.35 12.57 6.87
CA ALA A 49 -6.00 13.46 5.91
C ALA A 49 -6.82 14.54 6.66
N PRO A 50 -7.07 15.71 6.05
CA PRO A 50 -8.14 16.59 6.50
C PRO A 50 -9.46 15.82 6.60
N THR A 51 -10.33 16.15 7.54
CA THR A 51 -11.68 15.54 7.60
C THR A 51 -12.66 16.18 6.64
N GLN A 52 -12.32 17.35 6.10
CA GLN A 52 -13.15 18.15 5.21
C GLN A 52 -12.27 18.96 4.28
N VAL A 53 -12.72 19.16 3.03
CA VAL A 53 -12.12 20.04 2.01
C VAL A 53 -13.23 20.66 1.16
N GLU A 54 -12.95 21.76 0.45
CA GLU A 54 -13.86 22.33 -0.53
C GLU A 54 -13.80 21.62 -1.89
N ALA A 55 -14.90 21.64 -2.64
CA ALA A 55 -14.91 21.20 -4.04
C ALA A 55 -13.90 22.01 -4.87
N GLY A 56 -13.04 21.31 -5.62
CA GLY A 56 -11.95 21.91 -6.39
C GLY A 56 -10.68 22.25 -5.59
N GLU A 57 -10.67 22.04 -4.27
CA GLU A 57 -9.49 22.25 -3.43
C GLU A 57 -8.43 21.17 -3.70
N THR A 58 -7.16 21.57 -3.77
CA THR A 58 -6.04 20.62 -3.82
C THR A 58 -5.59 20.30 -2.40
N PHE A 59 -5.56 19.01 -2.05
CA PHE A 59 -5.09 18.56 -0.74
C PHE A 59 -4.27 17.27 -0.85
N THR A 60 -3.52 16.96 0.20
CA THR A 60 -2.72 15.75 0.30
C THR A 60 -3.22 14.90 1.46
N TYR A 61 -3.37 13.60 1.22
CA TYR A 61 -3.51 12.61 2.29
C TYR A 61 -2.28 11.68 2.29
N ARG A 62 -1.92 11.20 3.48
CA ARG A 62 -0.82 10.25 3.67
C ARG A 62 -1.37 8.89 4.02
N ILE A 63 -1.03 7.86 3.24
CA ILE A 63 -1.35 6.47 3.53
C ILE A 63 -0.08 5.71 3.94
N GLN A 64 -0.13 4.95 5.03
CA GLN A 64 1.01 4.16 5.50
C GLN A 64 0.59 2.75 5.91
N PRO A 65 1.20 1.71 5.30
CA PRO A 65 1.00 0.33 5.74
C PRO A 65 1.56 0.12 7.14
N GLY A 66 0.86 -0.67 7.94
CA GLY A 66 1.31 -1.07 9.26
C GLY A 66 2.58 -1.92 9.22
N PRO A 67 3.25 -2.09 10.37
CA PRO A 67 4.35 -3.03 10.53
C PRO A 67 3.99 -4.45 10.07
N SER A 68 4.97 -5.17 9.54
CA SER A 68 4.85 -6.58 9.18
C SER A 68 6.09 -7.35 9.62
N SER A 69 5.95 -8.65 9.82
CA SER A 69 7.07 -9.51 10.17
C SER A 69 6.97 -10.87 9.51
N TYR A 70 8.09 -11.57 9.49
CA TYR A 70 8.12 -12.99 9.13
C TYR A 70 9.04 -13.75 10.08
N PRO A 71 8.70 -15.02 10.38
CA PRO A 71 9.38 -15.75 11.43
C PRO A 71 10.74 -16.26 11.00
N ASN A 72 11.58 -16.65 11.96
CA ASN A 72 12.86 -17.32 11.68
C ASN A 72 12.69 -18.62 10.89
N ARG A 73 11.62 -19.37 11.17
CA ARG A 73 11.28 -20.62 10.51
C ARG A 73 9.79 -20.69 10.28
N ASP A 74 9.41 -21.33 9.18
CA ASP A 74 8.02 -21.55 8.83
C ASP A 74 7.87 -22.85 8.07
N SER A 75 6.88 -23.66 8.43
CA SER A 75 6.62 -24.97 7.80
C SER A 75 7.88 -25.86 7.64
N GLY A 76 8.79 -25.83 8.62
CA GLY A 76 10.06 -26.56 8.61
C GLY A 76 11.20 -25.91 7.82
N ALA A 77 10.92 -24.90 7.01
CA ALA A 77 11.91 -24.15 6.24
C ALA A 77 12.49 -22.99 7.05
N THR A 78 13.78 -22.70 6.87
CA THR A 78 14.42 -21.50 7.44
C THR A 78 14.26 -20.32 6.51
N THR A 79 13.54 -19.28 6.93
CA THR A 79 13.37 -18.05 6.13
C THR A 79 14.70 -17.36 5.89
N ARG A 80 14.80 -16.57 4.81
CA ARG A 80 16.00 -15.84 4.41
C ARG A 80 15.74 -14.36 4.17
N ASN A 81 14.62 -14.05 3.53
CA ASN A 81 14.11 -12.70 3.32
C ASN A 81 12.68 -12.78 2.76
N VAL A 82 12.06 -11.62 2.65
CA VAL A 82 10.87 -11.41 1.80
C VAL A 82 11.22 -10.30 0.81
N SER A 83 10.98 -10.52 -0.48
CA SER A 83 11.31 -9.58 -1.57
C SER A 83 10.08 -9.30 -2.44
N ARG A 84 10.23 -8.41 -3.45
CA ARG A 84 9.16 -8.02 -4.37
C ARG A 84 7.90 -7.56 -3.63
N LEU A 85 8.11 -6.83 -2.53
CA LEU A 85 7.01 -6.27 -1.73
C LEU A 85 6.23 -5.28 -2.59
N LYS A 86 4.92 -5.49 -2.67
CA LYS A 86 3.97 -4.69 -3.44
C LYS A 86 2.80 -4.32 -2.55
N LEU A 87 2.43 -3.04 -2.53
CA LEU A 87 1.13 -2.60 -2.03
C LEU A 87 0.41 -1.71 -3.06
N ASP A 88 -0.81 -2.07 -3.42
CA ASP A 88 -1.66 -1.33 -4.35
C ASP A 88 -2.81 -0.62 -3.60
N PHE A 89 -2.99 0.67 -3.87
CA PHE A 89 -4.06 1.53 -3.37
C PHE A 89 -4.87 2.08 -4.54
N MET A 90 -6.15 2.39 -4.32
CA MET A 90 -6.95 3.09 -5.32
C MET A 90 -6.73 4.60 -5.23
N ILE A 91 -6.65 5.26 -6.38
CA ILE A 91 -6.92 6.70 -6.46
C ILE A 91 -8.38 6.88 -6.06
N PRO A 92 -8.70 7.67 -5.02
CA PRO A 92 -10.06 7.78 -4.52
C PRO A 92 -11.02 8.30 -5.59
N GLU A 93 -12.25 7.79 -5.59
CA GLU A 93 -13.35 8.39 -6.34
C GLU A 93 -13.62 9.81 -5.84
N ASN A 94 -14.37 10.59 -6.65
CA ASN A 94 -14.63 12.00 -6.41
C ASN A 94 -13.36 12.84 -6.21
N SER A 95 -12.27 12.46 -6.88
CA SER A 95 -11.00 13.20 -6.86
C SER A 95 -10.31 13.13 -8.21
N THR A 96 -9.47 14.13 -8.50
CA THR A 96 -8.55 14.11 -9.65
C THR A 96 -7.12 14.00 -9.14
N PHE A 97 -6.41 12.96 -9.57
CA PHE A 97 -5.02 12.74 -9.19
C PHE A 97 -4.10 13.84 -9.69
N VAL A 98 -3.21 14.34 -8.81
CA VAL A 98 -2.14 15.28 -9.15
C VAL A 98 -0.80 14.57 -9.13
N GLU A 99 -0.41 14.02 -7.97
CA GLU A 99 0.85 13.33 -7.79
C GLU A 99 0.83 12.37 -6.59
N ALA A 100 1.82 11.49 -6.52
CA ALA A 100 2.11 10.69 -5.33
C ALA A 100 3.61 10.62 -5.10
N ALA A 101 4.02 10.65 -3.83
CA ALA A 101 5.42 10.59 -3.43
C ALA A 101 5.60 9.66 -2.22
N VAL A 102 6.70 8.92 -2.22
CA VAL A 102 7.10 8.11 -1.06
C VAL A 102 7.66 9.03 0.02
N VAL A 103 7.25 8.80 1.28
CA VAL A 103 7.71 9.55 2.45
C VAL A 103 8.64 8.67 3.28
N GLY A 104 9.93 8.97 3.20
CA GLY A 104 10.99 8.22 3.87
C GLY A 104 11.36 6.92 3.15
N SER A 105 12.24 6.11 3.74
CA SER A 105 12.74 4.86 3.14
C SER A 105 12.02 3.60 3.62
N GLY A 106 11.12 3.73 4.61
CA GLY A 106 10.67 2.61 5.43
C GLY A 106 11.75 2.12 6.40
N THR A 107 11.44 1.05 7.12
CA THR A 107 12.27 0.50 8.21
C THR A 107 12.64 -0.95 7.91
N ASN A 108 13.92 -1.29 8.07
CA ASN A 108 14.46 -2.64 7.81
C ASN A 108 14.19 -3.12 6.37
N LEU A 109 14.45 -2.26 5.39
CA LEU A 109 14.29 -2.54 3.95
C LEU A 109 15.62 -2.34 3.20
N ASP A 110 15.84 -3.12 2.14
CA ASP A 110 17.00 -3.02 1.26
C ASP A 110 16.65 -3.44 -0.20
N ASN A 111 17.70 -3.64 -1.02
CA ASN A 111 17.67 -3.99 -2.44
C ASN A 111 17.30 -2.83 -3.37
N VAL A 112 16.03 -2.65 -3.72
CA VAL A 112 15.56 -1.52 -4.54
C VAL A 112 14.81 -0.52 -3.64
N PRO A 113 15.12 0.78 -3.70
CA PRO A 113 14.39 1.79 -2.93
C PRO A 113 12.88 1.77 -3.23
N PRO A 114 12.02 1.97 -2.22
CA PRO A 114 10.59 2.11 -2.46
C PRO A 114 10.27 3.29 -3.38
N SER A 115 9.32 3.06 -4.28
CA SER A 115 8.79 4.01 -5.25
C SER A 115 7.27 3.85 -5.33
N VAL A 116 6.57 4.93 -5.67
CA VAL A 116 5.15 4.90 -5.98
C VAL A 116 4.95 5.25 -7.45
N ILE A 117 4.18 4.43 -8.17
CA ILE A 117 3.83 4.67 -9.57
C ILE A 117 2.34 4.49 -9.79
N ARG A 118 1.81 5.19 -10.80
CA ARG A 118 0.44 5.01 -11.28
C ARG A 118 0.40 3.88 -12.29
N VAL A 119 -0.48 2.90 -12.09
CA VAL A 119 -0.61 1.71 -12.95
C VAL A 119 -2.06 1.47 -13.37
N ASP A 120 -2.24 0.83 -14.52
CA ASP A 120 -3.53 0.30 -14.95
C ASP A 120 -3.87 -1.04 -14.26
N GLU A 121 -5.03 -1.62 -14.61
CA GLU A 121 -5.48 -2.89 -14.04
C GLU A 121 -4.53 -4.08 -14.31
N THR A 122 -3.74 -4.01 -15.39
CA THR A 122 -2.74 -5.03 -15.72
C THR A 122 -1.42 -4.84 -14.97
N GLY A 123 -1.29 -3.75 -14.22
CA GLY A 123 -0.11 -3.39 -13.45
C GLY A 123 1.00 -2.70 -14.27
N ASN A 124 0.68 -2.29 -15.50
CA ASN A 124 1.58 -1.52 -16.35
C ASN A 124 1.52 -0.02 -15.98
N PRO A 125 2.64 0.72 -16.00
CA PRO A 125 2.64 2.16 -15.80
C PRO A 125 1.65 2.85 -16.75
N SER A 126 0.80 3.71 -16.20
CA SER A 126 -0.25 4.39 -16.96
C SER A 126 -0.61 5.73 -16.35
N ASP A 127 -0.63 6.78 -17.18
CA ASP A 127 -1.03 8.13 -16.78
C ASP A 127 -2.54 8.23 -16.49
N THR A 128 -3.33 7.23 -16.87
CA THR A 128 -4.79 7.18 -16.66
C THR A 128 -5.24 6.02 -15.77
N GLY A 129 -4.29 5.20 -15.28
CA GLY A 129 -4.59 4.07 -14.41
C GLY A 129 -5.22 4.50 -13.09
N GLN A 130 -6.02 3.67 -12.43
CA GLN A 130 -6.70 4.07 -11.18
C GLN A 130 -6.00 3.55 -9.92
N ILE A 131 -4.82 2.95 -10.09
CA ILE A 131 -4.09 2.28 -9.02
C ILE A 131 -2.77 2.99 -8.79
N LEU A 132 -2.47 3.26 -7.52
CA LEU A 132 -1.13 3.65 -7.06
C LEU A 132 -0.45 2.42 -6.47
N ARG A 133 0.73 2.10 -6.97
CA ARG A 133 1.53 0.96 -6.53
C ARG A 133 2.78 1.42 -5.80
N LEU A 134 2.88 1.04 -4.53
CA LEU A 134 4.10 1.09 -3.75
C LEU A 134 4.91 -0.20 -3.98
N SER A 135 6.07 -0.08 -4.62
CA SER A 135 6.99 -1.21 -4.91
C SER A 135 8.41 -0.70 -5.18
N GLY A 136 9.35 -1.57 -5.55
CA GLY A 136 10.68 -1.17 -6.01
C GLY A 136 10.81 -1.50 -7.50
N ASP A 137 11.00 -0.50 -8.36
CA ASP A 137 11.12 -0.63 -9.82
C ASP A 137 9.98 -1.44 -10.50
N ASN A 138 8.79 -1.47 -9.89
CA ASN A 138 7.66 -2.33 -10.29
C ASN A 138 8.03 -3.83 -10.39
N GLU A 139 9.08 -4.27 -9.71
CA GLU A 139 9.47 -5.68 -9.64
C GLU A 139 8.54 -6.44 -8.69
N VAL A 140 7.63 -7.23 -9.27
CA VAL A 140 6.52 -7.88 -8.57
C VAL A 140 6.49 -9.38 -8.84
N ILE A 141 5.61 -10.11 -8.14
CA ILE A 141 5.39 -11.55 -8.38
C ILE A 141 4.35 -11.86 -9.46
N GLY A 142 3.64 -10.83 -9.94
CA GLY A 142 2.58 -10.91 -10.95
C GLY A 142 1.85 -9.56 -11.05
N ASN A 143 0.93 -9.43 -12.02
CA ASN A 143 0.21 -8.19 -12.33
C ASN A 143 1.18 -7.01 -12.55
N GLY A 144 2.02 -7.09 -13.58
CA GLY A 144 3.01 -6.07 -13.95
C GLY A 144 3.68 -6.39 -15.28
N PRO A 145 4.58 -5.52 -15.77
CA PRO A 145 5.34 -5.74 -17.00
C PRO A 145 6.09 -7.07 -16.96
N SER A 146 6.11 -7.78 -18.07
CA SER A 146 6.60 -9.17 -18.14
C SER A 146 8.04 -9.35 -17.65
N GLU A 147 8.89 -8.35 -17.90
CA GLU A 147 10.29 -8.26 -17.50
C GLU A 147 10.48 -7.98 -16.01
N SER A 148 9.47 -7.41 -15.36
CA SER A 148 9.47 -7.09 -13.94
C SER A 148 8.79 -8.16 -13.09
N VAL A 149 8.20 -9.21 -13.70
CA VAL A 149 7.50 -10.30 -13.00
C VAL A 149 8.41 -11.51 -12.80
N SER A 150 8.56 -11.94 -11.54
CA SER A 150 9.23 -13.20 -11.21
C SER A 150 8.73 -13.79 -9.89
N THR A 151 8.59 -15.12 -9.87
CA THR A 151 8.25 -15.89 -8.67
C THR A 151 9.43 -16.74 -8.16
N ARG A 152 10.63 -16.55 -8.74
CA ARG A 152 11.81 -17.41 -8.48
C ARG A 152 13.13 -16.64 -8.30
N SER A 153 13.06 -15.32 -8.21
CA SER A 153 14.22 -14.46 -7.97
C SER A 153 13.86 -13.30 -7.07
N GLU A 154 14.83 -12.87 -6.25
CA GLU A 154 14.71 -11.62 -5.50
C GLU A 154 14.54 -10.45 -6.49
N GLY A 155 13.99 -9.35 -5.99
CA GLY A 155 13.74 -8.14 -6.75
C GLY A 155 12.94 -7.15 -5.89
N GLY A 156 12.81 -5.92 -6.37
CA GLY A 156 12.04 -4.86 -5.73
C GLY A 156 12.50 -4.58 -4.32
N ILE A 157 11.58 -4.04 -3.52
CA ILE A 157 11.83 -3.81 -2.10
C ILE A 157 11.98 -5.17 -1.41
N ARG A 158 13.04 -5.31 -0.61
CA ARG A 158 13.29 -6.51 0.18
C ARG A 158 13.38 -6.19 1.67
N ALA A 159 12.78 -7.05 2.49
CA ALA A 159 12.97 -7.09 3.93
C ALA A 159 13.99 -8.20 4.24
N PRO A 160 15.26 -7.86 4.57
CA PRO A 160 16.28 -8.85 4.91
C PRO A 160 15.99 -9.48 6.28
N LYS A 161 16.59 -10.66 6.53
CA LYS A 161 16.41 -11.38 7.81
C LYS A 161 17.35 -10.82 8.85
N LEU A 162 16.89 -9.77 9.52
CA LEU A 162 17.65 -9.09 10.57
C LEU A 162 17.41 -9.67 11.96
N GLN A 163 16.27 -10.31 12.18
CA GLN A 163 15.82 -10.77 13.50
C GLN A 163 15.75 -9.62 14.53
N LEU A 164 15.36 -8.42 14.04
CA LEU A 164 15.21 -7.21 14.83
C LEU A 164 13.74 -6.79 14.86
N ASN A 165 13.39 -6.09 15.94
CA ASN A 165 12.20 -5.25 16.03
C ASN A 165 12.39 -3.96 15.20
N LEU A 166 11.33 -3.17 15.05
CA LEU A 166 11.40 -1.90 14.30
C LEU A 166 12.29 -0.84 14.97
N ASP A 167 12.50 -0.92 16.28
CA ASP A 167 13.40 -0.04 17.04
C ASP A 167 14.88 -0.48 16.96
N GLY A 168 15.18 -1.56 16.22
CA GLY A 168 16.53 -2.10 16.06
C GLY A 168 16.98 -3.04 17.17
N THR A 169 16.15 -3.30 18.18
CA THR A 169 16.47 -4.28 19.22
C THR A 169 16.30 -5.72 18.70
N PRO A 170 17.05 -6.71 19.21
CA PRO A 170 16.84 -8.11 18.86
C PRO A 170 15.42 -8.58 19.17
N ASN A 171 14.81 -9.32 18.26
CA ASN A 171 13.51 -9.94 18.48
C ASN A 171 13.67 -11.29 19.18
N GLU A 172 13.00 -11.48 20.33
CA GLU A 172 13.12 -12.69 21.17
C GLU A 172 12.66 -13.98 20.47
N ASN A 173 11.65 -13.88 19.58
CA ASN A 173 11.16 -15.01 18.78
C ASN A 173 12.01 -15.25 17.53
N GLY A 174 12.98 -14.38 17.26
CA GLY A 174 13.82 -14.39 16.06
C GLY A 174 13.08 -13.92 14.80
N ASP A 175 11.93 -13.26 14.94
CA ASP A 175 11.16 -12.68 13.84
C ASP A 175 11.89 -11.46 13.27
N SER A 176 11.74 -11.22 11.97
CA SER A 176 12.27 -10.03 11.32
C SER A 176 11.14 -9.06 11.01
N TRP A 177 11.09 -7.94 11.74
CA TRP A 177 10.12 -6.88 11.52
C TRP A 177 10.59 -5.88 10.49
N PHE A 178 9.67 -5.39 9.67
CA PHE A 178 9.89 -4.35 8.68
C PHE A 178 8.64 -3.49 8.54
N GLN A 179 8.79 -2.31 7.96
CA GLN A 179 7.66 -1.46 7.63
C GLN A 179 7.93 -0.72 6.32
N LEU A 180 6.97 -0.79 5.39
CA LEU A 180 6.99 0.00 4.17
C LEU A 180 6.82 1.50 4.49
N PRO A 181 7.40 2.40 3.68
CA PRO A 181 7.22 3.84 3.88
C PRO A 181 5.76 4.25 3.69
N ALA A 182 5.45 5.46 4.15
CA ALA A 182 4.19 6.10 3.81
C ALA A 182 4.23 6.63 2.37
N VAL A 183 3.06 6.92 1.82
CA VAL A 183 2.87 7.57 0.52
C VAL A 183 1.99 8.79 0.73
N ASP A 184 2.48 9.95 0.32
CA ASP A 184 1.67 11.15 0.16
C ASP A 184 1.00 11.08 -1.20
N VAL A 185 -0.32 11.32 -1.24
CA VAL A 185 -1.11 11.39 -2.46
C VAL A 185 -1.82 12.74 -2.48
N THR A 186 -1.52 13.52 -3.51
CA THR A 186 -2.12 14.83 -3.73
C THR A 186 -3.20 14.71 -4.79
N VAL A 187 -4.39 15.22 -4.47
CA VAL A 187 -5.56 15.19 -5.35
C VAL A 187 -6.27 16.54 -5.34
N VAL A 188 -7.04 16.81 -6.39
CA VAL A 188 -8.05 17.86 -6.42
C VAL A 188 -9.38 17.25 -6.04
N ALA A 189 -10.07 17.82 -5.06
CA ALA A 189 -11.37 17.37 -4.62
C ALA A 189 -12.44 17.58 -5.72
N GLY A 190 -13.34 16.61 -5.86
CA GLY A 190 -14.42 16.63 -6.83
C GLY A 190 -15.65 17.40 -6.36
N GLU A 191 -16.83 16.83 -6.58
CA GLU A 191 -18.12 17.47 -6.30
C GLU A 191 -18.43 17.50 -4.81
N ALA A 192 -18.98 18.62 -4.34
CA ALA A 192 -19.48 18.74 -2.97
C ALA A 192 -20.62 17.75 -2.69
N GLY A 193 -20.67 17.23 -1.46
CA GLY A 193 -21.67 16.27 -1.01
C GLY A 193 -21.32 14.80 -1.28
N THR A 194 -20.27 14.52 -2.05
CA THR A 194 -19.72 13.17 -2.22
C THR A 194 -18.38 13.08 -1.48
N PRO A 195 -18.19 12.14 -0.55
CA PRO A 195 -16.93 12.03 0.18
C PRO A 195 -15.80 11.48 -0.69
N ILE A 196 -14.57 11.78 -0.30
CA ILE A 196 -13.37 11.15 -0.83
C ILE A 196 -12.90 10.09 0.17
N GLU A 197 -12.77 8.85 -0.31
CA GLU A 197 -12.49 7.69 0.54
C GLU A 197 -11.28 6.90 0.01
N PRO A 198 -10.07 7.10 0.59
CA PRO A 198 -8.92 6.26 0.28
C PRO A 198 -9.18 4.78 0.62
N LYS A 199 -8.82 3.89 -0.30
CA LYS A 199 -9.07 2.44 -0.21
C LYS A 199 -7.87 1.63 -0.71
N LEU A 200 -7.75 0.40 -0.21
CA LEU A 200 -6.89 -0.62 -0.83
C LEU A 200 -7.46 -1.03 -2.18
N ARG A 201 -6.61 -1.55 -3.08
CA ARG A 201 -7.09 -2.14 -4.34
C ARG A 201 -7.81 -3.47 -4.06
N THR A 202 -9.14 -3.47 -4.17
CA THR A 202 -9.97 -4.69 -4.05
C THR A 202 -11.03 -4.83 -5.12
N ASP A 203 -11.07 -3.92 -6.11
CA ASP A 203 -12.04 -3.97 -7.20
C ASP A 203 -11.70 -5.09 -8.21
N GLY A 204 -12.74 -5.65 -8.83
CA GLY A 204 -12.61 -6.73 -9.80
C GLY A 204 -11.85 -7.94 -9.25
N ASP A 205 -10.88 -8.43 -10.01
CA ASP A 205 -10.09 -9.61 -9.64
C ASP A 205 -9.21 -9.39 -8.41
N ALA A 206 -8.86 -8.15 -8.07
CA ALA A 206 -8.07 -7.84 -6.88
C ALA A 206 -8.78 -8.21 -5.57
N GLY A 207 -10.11 -8.30 -5.59
CA GLY A 207 -10.94 -8.75 -4.47
C GLY A 207 -10.98 -10.26 -4.30
N ASN A 208 -10.52 -11.05 -5.27
CA ASN A 208 -10.54 -12.51 -5.21
C ASN A 208 -9.40 -13.06 -4.36
N PHE A 209 -9.63 -14.14 -3.62
CA PHE A 209 -8.56 -14.81 -2.87
C PHE A 209 -7.52 -15.41 -3.81
N ASN A 210 -6.23 -15.17 -3.51
CA ASN A 210 -5.09 -15.68 -4.28
C ASN A 210 -4.96 -15.13 -5.73
N ALA A 211 -5.46 -13.93 -6.00
CA ALA A 211 -5.27 -13.26 -7.29
C ALA A 211 -3.93 -12.52 -7.37
N TYR A 212 -3.34 -12.40 -8.57
CA TYR A 212 -2.08 -11.64 -8.75
C TYR A 212 -2.30 -10.12 -8.56
N GLU A 213 -3.54 -9.68 -8.78
CA GLU A 213 -4.06 -8.33 -8.65
C GLU A 213 -4.21 -7.89 -7.18
N ASN A 214 -4.19 -8.83 -6.23
CA ASN A 214 -4.35 -8.56 -4.79
C ASN A 214 -3.49 -7.39 -4.32
N PHE A 215 -4.04 -6.56 -3.42
CA PHE A 215 -3.39 -5.33 -2.98
C PHE A 215 -1.98 -5.57 -2.44
N ASN A 216 -1.77 -6.63 -1.64
CA ASN A 216 -0.50 -6.94 -1.01
C ASN A 216 0.04 -8.27 -1.57
N THR A 217 1.18 -8.20 -2.24
CA THR A 217 1.89 -9.38 -2.73
C THR A 217 3.37 -9.29 -2.44
N PHE A 218 4.01 -10.46 -2.26
CA PHE A 218 5.43 -10.54 -1.94
C PHE A 218 6.00 -11.94 -2.18
N LEU A 219 7.32 -12.05 -2.17
CA LEU A 219 8.08 -13.27 -2.44
C LEU A 219 8.99 -13.63 -1.25
N PRO A 220 8.53 -14.45 -0.30
CA PRO A 220 9.36 -15.09 0.70
C PRO A 220 10.35 -16.07 0.06
N LYS A 221 11.58 -16.02 0.56
CA LYS A 221 12.65 -16.98 0.28
C LYS A 221 12.95 -17.77 1.54
N ALA A 222 12.98 -19.09 1.43
CA ALA A 222 13.34 -19.97 2.53
C ALA A 222 14.30 -21.09 2.08
N SER A 223 14.84 -21.81 3.05
CA SER A 223 15.78 -22.92 2.86
C SER A 223 15.23 -24.18 3.49
N PHE A 224 14.94 -25.19 2.67
CA PHE A 224 14.55 -26.55 3.08
C PHE A 224 14.94 -27.52 1.96
N PHE A 225 16.02 -28.29 2.17
CA PHE A 225 16.66 -29.13 1.14
C PHE A 225 16.91 -28.41 -0.20
N GLY A 226 17.19 -27.09 -0.15
CA GLY A 226 17.30 -26.23 -1.32
C GLY A 226 16.64 -24.86 -1.07
N ILE A 227 16.67 -24.00 -2.08
CA ILE A 227 15.95 -22.71 -2.05
C ILE A 227 14.47 -22.99 -2.33
N GLN A 228 13.61 -22.45 -1.47
CA GLN A 228 12.16 -22.48 -1.60
C GLN A 228 11.65 -21.06 -1.81
N TRP A 229 10.70 -20.93 -2.74
CA TRP A 229 10.02 -19.69 -3.06
C TRP A 229 8.52 -19.87 -2.84
N ALA A 230 7.88 -18.91 -2.18
CA ALA A 230 6.48 -19.01 -1.82
C ALA A 230 5.69 -17.76 -2.23
N ASN A 231 5.43 -17.57 -3.53
CA ASN A 231 4.80 -16.35 -4.02
C ASN A 231 3.45 -16.11 -3.32
N THR A 232 3.39 -15.05 -2.51
CA THR A 232 2.33 -14.82 -1.53
C THR A 232 1.42 -13.70 -1.97
N ARG A 233 0.10 -13.93 -1.86
CA ARG A 233 -0.95 -13.01 -2.30
C ARG A 233 -1.98 -12.87 -1.19
N CYS A 234 -2.24 -11.64 -0.78
CA CYS A 234 -3.06 -11.34 0.39
C CYS A 234 -4.24 -10.44 0.03
N VAL A 235 -5.42 -10.76 0.57
CA VAL A 235 -6.64 -9.99 0.38
C VAL A 235 -7.31 -9.70 1.74
N PRO A 236 -7.99 -8.55 1.95
CA PRO A 236 -8.63 -8.23 3.23
C PRO A 236 -9.85 -9.14 3.50
N ARG A 237 -9.62 -10.27 4.17
CA ARG A 237 -10.63 -11.29 4.52
C ARG A 237 -10.24 -11.94 5.85
N ASP A 238 -11.23 -12.41 6.59
CA ASP A 238 -11.02 -13.09 7.87
C ASP A 238 -10.63 -14.58 7.69
N SER A 239 -10.93 -15.15 6.53
CA SER A 239 -10.47 -16.46 6.07
C SER A 239 -10.34 -16.51 4.53
N SER A 240 -9.90 -17.63 3.97
CA SER A 240 -9.81 -17.81 2.51
C SER A 240 -11.17 -17.83 1.80
N SER A 241 -12.27 -18.02 2.53
CA SER A 241 -13.64 -18.11 1.97
C SER A 241 -14.58 -17.00 2.41
N ASP A 242 -14.26 -16.27 3.49
CA ASP A 242 -15.08 -15.18 3.99
C ASP A 242 -15.10 -14.00 3.01
N PRO A 243 -16.18 -13.20 2.95
CA PRO A 243 -16.21 -11.99 2.13
C PRO A 243 -15.11 -11.00 2.51
N LEU A 244 -14.92 -9.97 1.67
CA LEU A 244 -14.04 -8.86 1.98
C LEU A 244 -14.43 -8.22 3.33
N ASN A 245 -13.44 -7.90 4.15
CA ASN A 245 -13.62 -7.30 5.48
C ASN A 245 -13.32 -5.79 5.48
N ALA A 246 -13.23 -5.19 6.67
CA ALA A 246 -13.04 -3.75 6.85
C ALA A 246 -11.83 -3.16 6.10
N GLY A 247 -10.78 -3.94 5.82
CA GLY A 247 -9.62 -3.45 5.06
C GLY A 247 -9.93 -3.15 3.58
N ALA A 248 -11.02 -3.70 3.03
CA ALA A 248 -11.50 -3.39 1.69
C ALA A 248 -12.46 -2.18 1.66
N GLY A 249 -12.85 -1.66 2.82
CA GLY A 249 -13.70 -0.48 2.94
C GLY A 249 -12.90 0.83 2.94
N PRO A 250 -13.59 1.98 3.15
CA PRO A 250 -12.95 3.27 3.37
C PRO A 250 -11.93 3.20 4.51
N LEU A 251 -10.70 3.65 4.25
CA LEU A 251 -9.64 3.73 5.27
C LEU A 251 -9.64 5.06 6.03
N ALA A 252 -10.22 6.09 5.40
CA ALA A 252 -10.60 7.37 5.97
C ALA A 252 -11.72 7.97 5.12
N THR A 253 -12.37 9.01 5.63
CA THR A 253 -13.40 9.76 4.92
C THR A 253 -13.03 11.24 4.99
N VAL A 254 -13.01 11.90 3.83
CA VAL A 254 -12.85 13.35 3.69
C VAL A 254 -14.13 13.90 3.09
N ASP A 255 -14.85 14.72 3.85
CA ASP A 255 -16.09 15.34 3.37
C ASP A 255 -15.78 16.47 2.39
N VAL A 256 -16.39 16.45 1.21
CA VAL A 256 -16.27 17.56 0.25
C VAL A 256 -17.44 18.51 0.44
N VAL A 257 -17.16 19.76 0.80
CA VAL A 257 -18.16 20.81 1.01
C VAL A 257 -18.20 21.82 -0.13
N ALA A 258 -19.33 22.52 -0.25
CA ALA A 258 -19.45 23.62 -1.18
C ALA A 258 -18.55 24.79 -0.73
N PRO A 259 -17.88 25.51 -1.65
CA PRO A 259 -17.18 26.74 -1.32
C PRO A 259 -18.13 27.78 -0.69
N PRO A 260 -17.64 28.63 0.23
CA PRO A 260 -18.44 29.71 0.80
C PRO A 260 -18.89 30.67 -0.31
N GLU A 261 -20.15 31.10 -0.25
CA GLU A 261 -20.75 32.10 -1.15
C GLU A 261 -20.17 33.52 -0.95
#